data_AF-A0AAN6UG51-F1
#
_entry.id   AF-A0AAN6UG51-F1
#
_cell.length_a   1.000
_cell.length_b   1.000
_cell.length_c   1.000
_cell.angle_alpha   90.00
_cell.angle_beta   90.00
_cell.angle_gamma   90.00
#
_symmetry.space_group_name_H-M   'P 1'
#
loop_
_entity.id
_entity.type
_entity.pdbx_description
1 polymer ?
#
loop_
_entity_poly.entity_id
_entity_poly.type
_entity_poly.pdbx_seq_one_letter_code
_entity_poly.pdbx_strand_id
1 'polypeptide(L)'
;MLESDSIPGESGTTDFQHGNPGAVDPIGSHGITWTHSSRRQSQHQSFLVSQLPGQLVDNKDPGLEAKQSPSSKHTPKFLPQSLPPVTMLVTRYALLLPLAVRSSAMKLYSDYKFNPLEHLTGVAPYFEPLDPPTDPSPPLKCTPVRAAYLSRHAAIFTNDFDYDEYIEPFIEKWKNHTSIRWSQIPGLHFLADWTPPFSDAEEELLTRVGKVEATELGVSLSFRYPGLRLPERVFTSSAERTVKSAQALVRGLQLHDRTTNVVAIAEGEHTGADSLTPYKACPAYSGSAGSEQADRFRGVFTAPIIARLESLAPGFDFTAGDVYGMMQLCGYESVVRGSSPFCRLDLFSPDDWLAFEYSEDVRYFYNVGYGNEYAGAIGLPWLRATGKLLTGEDAAQDLYISFTHRELPPTVIVAMGLFNNSEFAGSAATINDTMPLDRINHRRAWKSSHILPFLGNIAIERLNCSGSFGYEDGDYYRVLVNNAPQPLPGCEDGPGTSCSRQGFDEYLKERVALFDGFSKTCGVDYDNSTDILSIYTDPKVGNGTVVSKRRSLWR
;
A
#
# COMPACT_ATOMS: atom_id res chain seq x y z
N MET A 1 22.77 34.88 -20.32
CA MET A 1 22.29 35.69 -19.18
C MET A 1 21.21 34.87 -18.53
N LEU A 2 21.54 34.31 -17.37
CA LEU A 2 20.69 33.45 -16.54
C LEU A 2 20.77 34.10 -15.17
N GLU A 3 19.63 34.52 -14.63
CA GLU A 3 19.52 34.85 -13.21
C GLU A 3 18.61 33.80 -12.58
N SER A 4 19.01 33.40 -11.38
CA SER A 4 18.52 32.23 -10.66
C SER A 4 18.01 32.69 -9.31
N ASP A 5 16.70 32.82 -9.17
CA ASP A 5 16.09 33.14 -7.88
C ASP A 5 15.73 31.85 -7.14
N SER A 6 16.48 31.61 -6.07
CA SER A 6 16.25 30.59 -5.06
C SER A 6 15.18 31.05 -4.07
N ILE A 7 14.14 30.24 -3.88
CA ILE A 7 13.12 30.45 -2.85
C ILE A 7 13.58 29.78 -1.53
N PRO A 8 13.64 30.49 -0.39
CA PRO A 8 13.94 29.89 0.90
C PRO A 8 12.70 29.21 1.51
N GLY A 9 12.91 28.17 2.31
CA GLY A 9 11.86 27.59 3.15
C GLY A 9 11.68 28.39 4.45
N GLU A 10 10.46 28.48 4.95
CA GLU A 10 10.14 29.10 6.24
C GLU A 10 9.61 28.07 7.24
N SER A 11 10.41 27.80 8.26
CA SER A 11 10.01 27.10 9.49
C SER A 11 9.40 28.12 10.47
N GLY A 12 8.09 28.06 10.69
CA GLY A 12 7.36 29.00 11.54
C GLY A 12 7.44 28.69 13.03
N THR A 13 8.57 28.97 13.69
CA THR A 13 8.67 28.97 15.17
C THR A 13 8.53 30.39 15.72
N THR A 14 7.54 30.62 16.58
CA THR A 14 7.33 31.91 17.26
C THR A 14 8.20 32.02 18.51
N ASP A 15 9.12 32.98 18.51
CA ASP A 15 10.11 33.14 19.59
C ASP A 15 9.81 34.36 20.49
N PHE A 16 10.00 34.20 21.80
CA PHE A 16 9.74 35.23 22.81
C PHE A 16 11.01 36.01 23.13
N GLN A 17 10.94 37.35 23.11
CA GLN A 17 12.10 38.22 23.33
C GLN A 17 12.68 38.13 24.76
N HIS A 18 14.01 38.04 24.89
CA HIS A 18 14.78 38.84 25.86
C HIS A 18 16.31 38.88 25.60
N GLY A 19 16.88 40.11 25.55
CA GLY A 19 18.16 40.44 26.21
C GLY A 19 19.51 39.99 25.61
N ASN A 20 20.10 40.84 24.76
CA ASN A 20 21.55 40.88 24.43
C ASN A 20 22.34 41.56 25.60
N PRO A 21 23.71 41.67 25.63
CA PRO A 21 24.72 41.19 24.67
C PRO A 21 26.03 40.56 25.24
N GLY A 22 26.81 39.92 24.36
CA GLY A 22 28.22 39.59 24.60
C GLY A 22 28.94 39.13 23.31
N ALA A 23 29.97 39.87 22.87
CA ALA A 23 30.67 39.60 21.60
C ALA A 23 31.94 38.74 21.78
N VAL A 24 32.38 38.09 20.69
CA VAL A 24 33.76 38.12 20.12
C VAL A 24 33.90 37.03 19.02
N ASP A 25 34.57 37.40 17.94
CA ASP A 25 34.94 36.63 16.73
C ASP A 25 36.50 36.73 16.60
N PRO A 26 37.25 36.08 15.67
CA PRO A 26 36.94 34.98 14.73
C PRO A 26 38.08 33.90 14.63
N ILE A 27 38.08 33.13 13.52
CA ILE A 27 39.22 32.43 12.83
C ILE A 27 39.44 30.94 13.17
N GLY A 28 39.50 30.08 12.15
CA GLY A 28 39.93 28.68 12.31
C GLY A 28 39.82 27.75 11.08
N SER A 29 40.11 28.20 9.86
CA SER A 29 40.02 27.36 8.65
C SER A 29 41.13 26.30 8.56
N HIS A 30 40.76 25.02 8.47
CA HIS A 30 41.63 23.98 7.86
C HIS A 30 40.82 22.83 7.26
N GLY A 31 40.85 22.70 5.93
CA GLY A 31 40.43 21.48 5.25
C GLY A 31 41.57 20.46 5.20
N ILE A 32 41.25 19.18 5.42
CA ILE A 32 42.15 18.05 5.12
C ILE A 32 41.35 17.03 4.30
N THR A 33 41.85 16.77 3.10
CA THR A 33 41.36 15.74 2.18
C THR A 33 41.72 14.34 2.69
N TRP A 34 40.78 13.40 2.61
CA TRP A 34 41.07 11.98 2.76
C TRP A 34 40.63 11.19 1.53
N THR A 35 41.47 10.25 1.13
CA THR A 35 41.44 9.56 -0.16
C THR A 35 40.59 8.29 -0.10
N HIS A 36 39.84 8.03 -1.19
CA HIS A 36 39.11 6.77 -1.36
C HIS A 36 40.07 5.57 -1.46
N SER A 37 39.78 4.54 -0.66
CA SER A 37 40.31 3.18 -0.84
C SER A 37 39.15 2.19 -0.77
N SER A 38 38.63 1.78 -1.92
CA SER A 38 37.56 0.80 -2.00
C SER A 38 38.11 -0.64 -1.95
N ARG A 39 37.57 -1.47 -1.05
CA ARG A 39 37.68 -2.94 -1.16
C ARG A 39 36.29 -3.54 -1.24
N ARG A 40 35.95 -4.07 -2.41
CA ARG A 40 34.77 -4.93 -2.60
C ARG A 40 35.08 -6.32 -2.06
N GLN A 41 34.16 -6.88 -1.26
CA GLN A 41 33.93 -8.32 -1.21
C GLN A 41 32.46 -8.56 -1.53
N SER A 42 32.22 -9.35 -2.57
CA SER A 42 30.89 -9.81 -2.98
C SER A 42 30.58 -11.14 -2.29
N GLN A 43 29.45 -11.21 -1.59
CA GLN A 43 28.81 -12.49 -1.30
C GLN A 43 27.47 -12.56 -2.06
N HIS A 44 27.31 -13.63 -2.84
CA HIS A 44 26.03 -13.99 -3.44
C HIS A 44 25.17 -14.70 -2.38
N GLN A 45 23.92 -14.28 -2.24
CA GLN A 45 22.86 -15.13 -1.72
C GLN A 45 21.81 -15.30 -2.82
N SER A 46 21.43 -16.56 -3.06
CA SER A 46 20.43 -16.94 -4.06
C SER A 46 19.07 -17.06 -3.40
N PHE A 47 18.09 -16.28 -3.88
CA PHE A 47 16.69 -16.47 -3.50
C PHE A 47 16.11 -17.67 -4.27
N LEU A 48 15.54 -18.62 -3.53
CA LEU A 48 14.82 -19.78 -4.06
C LEU A 48 13.31 -19.48 -4.04
N VAL A 49 12.74 -19.19 -5.21
CA VAL A 49 11.28 -19.07 -5.38
C VAL A 49 10.70 -20.47 -5.55
N SER A 50 9.84 -20.90 -4.62
CA SER A 50 9.14 -22.18 -4.70
C SER A 50 7.92 -22.07 -5.62
N GLN A 51 8.05 -22.56 -6.86
CA GLN A 51 6.90 -22.74 -7.76
C GLN A 51 6.18 -24.07 -7.48
N LEU A 52 4.84 -24.03 -7.41
CA LEU A 52 3.98 -25.21 -7.54
C LEU A 52 3.44 -25.27 -8.99
N PRO A 53 3.34 -26.46 -9.61
CA PRO A 53 3.00 -26.57 -11.03
C PRO A 53 1.50 -26.51 -11.28
N GLY A 54 1.07 -25.65 -12.20
CA GLY A 54 -0.26 -25.69 -12.81
C GLY A 54 -0.37 -26.82 -13.83
N GLN A 55 -1.50 -27.52 -13.85
CA GLN A 55 -1.80 -28.54 -14.86
C GLN A 55 -2.32 -27.89 -16.15
N LEU A 56 -1.68 -28.18 -17.27
CA LEU A 56 -2.19 -27.88 -18.60
C LEU A 56 -3.27 -28.89 -18.98
N VAL A 57 -4.44 -28.40 -19.41
CA VAL A 57 -5.46 -29.20 -20.10
C VAL A 57 -5.57 -28.67 -21.52
N ASP A 58 -4.95 -29.36 -22.46
CA ASP A 58 -5.11 -29.14 -23.89
C ASP A 58 -6.44 -29.76 -24.34
N ASN A 59 -7.28 -28.99 -25.05
CA ASN A 59 -8.48 -29.52 -25.69
C ASN A 59 -8.66 -28.87 -27.07
N LYS A 60 -8.39 -29.63 -28.12
CA LYS A 60 -8.65 -29.28 -29.52
C LYS A 60 -9.25 -30.48 -30.25
N ASP A 61 -10.55 -30.42 -30.48
CA ASP A 61 -11.24 -31.23 -31.49
C ASP A 61 -11.65 -30.32 -32.67
N PRO A 62 -11.41 -30.76 -33.92
CA PRO A 62 -12.15 -30.27 -35.06
C PRO A 62 -12.86 -31.39 -35.83
N GLY A 63 -14.18 -31.25 -35.94
CA GLY A 63 -15.02 -31.62 -37.10
C GLY A 63 -14.85 -32.99 -37.77
N LEU A 64 -15.91 -33.81 -37.69
CA LEU A 64 -16.13 -34.96 -38.56
C LEU A 64 -17.48 -34.83 -39.29
N GLU A 65 -17.44 -34.62 -40.61
CA GLU A 65 -18.53 -34.99 -41.51
C GLU A 65 -18.13 -36.25 -42.30
N ALA A 66 -19.11 -37.11 -42.58
CA ALA A 66 -18.88 -38.42 -43.16
C ALA A 66 -19.35 -38.51 -44.62
N LYS A 67 -18.64 -39.31 -45.45
CA LYS A 67 -19.27 -40.40 -46.24
C LYS A 67 -18.29 -41.26 -47.06
N GLN A 68 -18.70 -42.53 -47.15
CA GLN A 68 -18.48 -43.50 -48.23
C GLN A 68 -17.16 -44.29 -48.35
N SER A 69 -17.35 -45.51 -48.85
CA SER A 69 -16.54 -46.74 -48.91
C SER A 69 -16.99 -47.48 -50.20
N PRO A 70 -16.44 -48.62 -50.71
CA PRO A 70 -15.33 -49.48 -50.26
C PRO A 70 -14.26 -49.76 -51.36
N SER A 71 -13.24 -50.61 -51.10
CA SER A 71 -12.95 -51.85 -51.89
C SER A 71 -11.68 -52.63 -51.47
N SER A 72 -11.68 -53.95 -51.74
CA SER A 72 -10.54 -54.88 -51.92
C SER A 72 -9.56 -55.12 -50.74
N LYS A 73 -9.65 -56.24 -50.00
CA LYS A 73 -9.10 -57.59 -50.30
C LYS A 73 -7.57 -57.64 -50.56
N HIS A 74 -6.81 -58.24 -49.63
CA HIS A 74 -6.01 -59.46 -49.87
C HIS A 74 -5.30 -60.01 -48.60
N THR A 75 -5.58 -61.27 -48.27
CA THR A 75 -4.77 -62.24 -47.49
C THR A 75 -4.18 -63.28 -48.50
N PRO A 76 -3.27 -64.26 -48.18
CA PRO A 76 -3.19 -65.02 -46.91
C PRO A 76 -1.90 -65.82 -46.53
N LYS A 77 -2.00 -66.64 -45.45
CA LYS A 77 -1.20 -67.86 -45.05
C LYS A 77 0.23 -67.59 -44.49
N PHE A 78 0.81 -68.40 -43.59
CA PHE A 78 0.60 -69.82 -43.22
C PHE A 78 0.62 -70.11 -41.68
N LEU A 79 0.05 -71.28 -41.31
CA LEU A 79 0.09 -72.03 -40.03
C LEU A 79 0.95 -73.33 -40.23
N PRO A 80 1.06 -74.34 -39.31
CA PRO A 80 0.57 -74.49 -37.91
C PRO A 80 1.57 -75.10 -36.88
N GLN A 81 1.01 -75.45 -35.69
CA GLN A 81 1.40 -76.43 -34.65
C GLN A 81 2.05 -75.83 -33.37
N SER A 82 1.86 -76.35 -32.13
CA SER A 82 1.15 -77.58 -31.65
C SER A 82 0.40 -77.36 -30.29
N LEU A 83 0.00 -78.44 -29.60
CA LEU A 83 -0.74 -78.54 -28.31
C LEU A 83 -0.36 -79.89 -27.63
N PRO A 84 -0.75 -80.23 -26.36
CA PRO A 84 -1.00 -79.50 -25.09
C PRO A 84 -0.18 -80.21 -23.93
N PRO A 85 -0.56 -80.36 -22.62
CA PRO A 85 -1.61 -79.75 -21.76
C PRO A 85 -1.19 -79.32 -20.30
N VAL A 86 -2.10 -78.62 -19.58
CA VAL A 86 -2.27 -78.51 -18.09
C VAL A 86 -1.05 -78.04 -17.24
N THR A 87 -1.12 -76.97 -16.44
CA THR A 87 -1.70 -76.96 -15.07
C THR A 87 -1.96 -75.52 -14.56
N MET A 88 -2.93 -75.36 -13.65
CA MET A 88 -3.27 -74.07 -13.00
C MET A 88 -2.12 -73.43 -12.21
N LEU A 89 -2.03 -72.11 -12.24
CA LEU A 89 -1.75 -71.33 -11.02
C LEU A 89 -2.36 -69.92 -11.11
N VAL A 90 -3.41 -69.71 -10.32
CA VAL A 90 -4.11 -68.42 -10.20
C VAL A 90 -3.24 -67.48 -9.37
N THR A 91 -2.78 -66.38 -9.97
CA THR A 91 -2.19 -65.25 -9.20
C THR A 91 -2.95 -63.97 -9.53
N ARG A 92 -3.84 -63.57 -8.61
CA ARG A 92 -4.60 -62.31 -8.74
C ARG A 92 -3.69 -61.11 -8.49
N TYR A 93 -3.18 -60.49 -9.55
CA TYR A 93 -2.70 -59.11 -9.46
C TYR A 93 -3.87 -58.14 -9.62
N ALA A 94 -4.64 -57.98 -8.55
CA ALA A 94 -5.47 -56.78 -8.41
C ALA A 94 -4.51 -55.60 -8.18
N LEU A 95 -4.44 -54.67 -9.14
CA LEU A 95 -3.78 -53.39 -8.92
C LEU A 95 -4.56 -52.58 -7.88
N LEU A 96 -4.23 -52.81 -6.62
CA LEU A 96 -4.46 -51.85 -5.55
C LEU A 96 -3.52 -50.68 -5.79
N LEU A 97 -3.91 -49.74 -6.65
CA LEU A 97 -3.46 -48.36 -6.49
C LEU A 97 -3.87 -47.95 -5.06
N PRO A 98 -2.93 -47.63 -4.16
CA PRO A 98 -3.32 -46.94 -2.96
C PRO A 98 -3.89 -45.61 -3.44
N LEU A 99 -5.19 -45.38 -3.20
CA LEU A 99 -5.64 -44.00 -3.02
C LEU A 99 -4.86 -43.49 -1.82
N ALA A 100 -3.73 -42.84 -2.08
CA ALA A 100 -3.13 -41.89 -1.18
C ALA A 100 -4.11 -40.72 -1.09
N VAL A 101 -5.21 -40.94 -0.35
CA VAL A 101 -6.01 -39.90 0.24
C VAL A 101 -4.98 -39.06 1.00
N ARG A 102 -4.66 -37.89 0.46
CA ARG A 102 -4.01 -36.83 1.22
C ARG A 102 -5.04 -36.41 2.27
N SER A 103 -5.11 -37.19 3.34
CA SER A 103 -5.68 -36.77 4.59
C SER A 103 -4.79 -35.63 5.07
N SER A 104 -5.11 -34.43 4.60
CA SER A 104 -4.67 -33.18 5.20
C SER A 104 -5.17 -33.22 6.63
N ALA A 105 -4.32 -33.73 7.54
CA ALA A 105 -4.62 -33.75 8.95
C ALA A 105 -4.85 -32.29 9.35
N MET A 106 -6.10 -31.95 9.68
CA MET A 106 -6.42 -30.62 10.18
C MET A 106 -5.58 -30.42 11.43
N LYS A 107 -4.64 -29.47 11.38
CA LYS A 107 -3.82 -29.13 12.53
C LYS A 107 -4.76 -28.66 13.64
N LEU A 108 -4.73 -29.38 14.77
CA LEU A 108 -5.50 -29.02 15.96
C LEU A 108 -4.88 -27.84 16.73
N TYR A 109 -3.73 -27.35 16.27
CA TYR A 109 -3.02 -26.20 16.83
C TYR A 109 -2.94 -25.10 15.76
N SER A 110 -2.98 -23.84 16.22
CA SER A 110 -2.81 -22.69 15.35
C SER A 110 -1.35 -22.57 14.92
N ASP A 111 -1.09 -22.39 13.62
CA ASP A 111 0.22 -21.97 13.10
C ASP A 111 0.43 -20.45 13.19
N TYR A 112 -0.50 -19.72 13.83
CA TYR A 112 -0.48 -18.25 13.91
C TYR A 112 0.86 -17.72 14.44
N LYS A 113 1.36 -16.69 13.76
CA LYS A 113 2.51 -15.89 14.16
C LYS A 113 2.11 -14.43 14.06
N PHE A 114 2.29 -13.69 15.15
CA PHE A 114 2.13 -12.24 15.13
C PHE A 114 3.25 -11.61 14.29
N ASN A 115 2.90 -10.74 13.34
CA ASN A 115 3.86 -9.99 12.54
C ASN A 115 3.71 -8.49 12.84
N PRO A 116 4.63 -7.86 13.60
CA PRO A 116 4.56 -6.43 13.89
C PRO A 116 4.47 -5.54 12.66
N LEU A 117 5.05 -5.95 11.54
CA LEU A 117 5.05 -5.17 10.31
C LEU A 117 3.65 -4.98 9.70
N GLU A 118 2.67 -5.83 10.06
CA GLU A 118 1.26 -5.72 9.66
C GLU A 118 0.45 -4.80 10.60
N HIS A 119 1.03 -4.36 11.71
CA HIS A 119 0.36 -3.56 12.76
C HIS A 119 0.98 -2.16 12.97
N LEU A 120 1.76 -1.69 11.99
CA LEU A 120 2.50 -0.42 12.03
C LEU A 120 1.81 0.74 11.29
N THR A 121 0.52 0.61 10.95
CA THR A 121 -0.29 1.66 10.31
C THR A 121 0.40 2.38 9.14
N GLY A 122 0.70 3.67 9.26
CA GLY A 122 1.35 4.48 8.24
C GLY A 122 2.85 4.17 8.05
N VAL A 123 3.45 3.36 8.92
CA VAL A 123 4.85 2.89 8.88
C VAL A 123 4.95 1.42 8.42
N ALA A 124 3.81 0.72 8.28
CA ALA A 124 3.77 -0.65 7.78
C ALA A 124 4.34 -0.74 6.34
N PRO A 125 5.24 -1.69 6.03
CA PRO A 125 5.55 -2.09 4.66
C PRO A 125 4.30 -2.54 3.91
N TYR A 126 4.35 -2.65 2.57
CA TYR A 126 3.18 -3.13 1.83
C TYR A 126 2.79 -4.57 2.21
N PHE A 127 1.52 -4.79 2.52
CA PHE A 127 0.93 -6.12 2.68
C PHE A 127 -0.53 -6.12 2.19
N GLU A 128 -1.06 -7.31 1.94
CA GLU A 128 -2.47 -7.51 1.56
C GLU A 128 -3.21 -8.09 2.77
N PRO A 129 -4.11 -7.33 3.43
CA PRO A 129 -4.76 -7.78 4.66
C PRO A 129 -5.63 -9.03 4.48
N LEU A 130 -5.48 -10.01 5.37
CA LEU A 130 -6.23 -11.27 5.37
C LEU A 130 -7.35 -11.29 6.42
N ASP A 131 -8.09 -10.18 6.56
CA ASP A 131 -9.13 -10.01 7.58
C ASP A 131 -10.36 -9.22 7.03
N PRO A 132 -11.40 -9.92 6.55
CA PRO A 132 -11.41 -11.35 6.21
C PRO A 132 -10.55 -11.63 4.96
N PRO A 133 -10.05 -12.87 4.77
CA PRO A 133 -9.38 -13.24 3.53
C PRO A 133 -10.38 -13.19 2.36
N THR A 134 -10.06 -12.39 1.34
CA THR A 134 -10.90 -12.18 0.15
C THR A 134 -10.15 -12.62 -1.12
N ASP A 135 -10.88 -13.04 -2.16
CA ASP A 135 -10.29 -13.39 -3.46
C ASP A 135 -10.21 -12.13 -4.35
N PRO A 136 -9.00 -11.65 -4.70
CA PRO A 136 -8.85 -10.48 -5.56
C PRO A 136 -9.27 -10.73 -7.03
N SER A 137 -9.47 -11.99 -7.43
CA SER A 137 -9.80 -12.37 -8.81
C SER A 137 -11.10 -11.72 -9.29
N PRO A 138 -11.25 -11.37 -10.58
CA PRO A 138 -12.53 -10.98 -11.14
C PRO A 138 -13.58 -12.09 -10.92
N PRO A 139 -14.86 -11.75 -10.67
CA PRO A 139 -15.93 -12.73 -10.58
C PRO A 139 -15.98 -13.62 -11.83
N LEU A 140 -16.45 -14.86 -11.68
CA LEU A 140 -16.61 -15.77 -12.82
C LEU A 140 -17.43 -15.11 -13.92
N LYS A 141 -16.95 -15.20 -15.18
CA LYS A 141 -17.54 -14.58 -16.38
C LYS A 141 -17.42 -13.05 -16.47
N CYS A 142 -16.70 -12.41 -15.54
CA CYS A 142 -16.30 -11.01 -15.62
C CYS A 142 -14.82 -10.87 -16.02
N THR A 143 -14.49 -9.87 -16.83
CA THR A 143 -13.12 -9.51 -17.21
C THR A 143 -12.91 -8.00 -17.06
N PRO A 144 -11.86 -7.53 -16.38
CA PRO A 144 -11.55 -6.10 -16.32
C PRO A 144 -11.27 -5.54 -17.72
N VAL A 145 -11.99 -4.48 -18.09
CA VAL A 145 -11.84 -3.75 -19.36
C VAL A 145 -11.26 -2.35 -19.18
N ARG A 146 -11.31 -1.78 -17.96
CA ARG A 146 -10.53 -0.61 -17.52
C ARG A 146 -10.25 -0.65 -16.02
N ALA A 147 -9.22 0.06 -15.57
CA ALA A 147 -8.99 0.28 -14.14
C ALA A 147 -8.37 1.66 -13.85
N ALA A 148 -8.63 2.19 -12.65
CA ALA A 148 -8.02 3.41 -12.12
C ALA A 148 -7.44 3.16 -10.73
N TYR A 149 -6.14 3.44 -10.54
CA TYR A 149 -5.39 3.25 -9.30
C TYR A 149 -4.99 4.58 -8.67
N LEU A 150 -5.20 4.70 -7.36
CA LEU A 150 -4.55 5.68 -6.50
C LEU A 150 -3.62 4.95 -5.54
N SER A 151 -2.33 5.29 -5.54
CA SER A 151 -1.32 4.68 -4.69
C SER A 151 -0.63 5.72 -3.83
N ARG A 152 -0.43 5.43 -2.55
CA ARG A 152 0.62 6.07 -1.76
C ARG A 152 1.99 5.82 -2.43
N HIS A 153 2.97 6.67 -2.20
CA HIS A 153 4.38 6.31 -2.43
C HIS A 153 4.76 5.01 -1.68
N ALA A 154 5.78 4.31 -2.19
CA ALA A 154 6.34 3.15 -1.51
C ALA A 154 7.26 3.54 -0.33
N ALA A 155 7.89 2.56 0.30
CA ALA A 155 8.67 2.75 1.52
C ALA A 155 9.78 3.82 1.42
N ILE A 156 9.74 4.79 2.33
CA ILE A 156 10.77 5.84 2.56
C ILE A 156 11.63 5.50 3.78
N PHE A 157 12.80 6.15 3.93
CA PHE A 157 13.71 5.86 5.06
C PHE A 157 13.06 6.20 6.40
N THR A 158 12.56 7.42 6.53
CA THR A 158 11.68 7.88 7.61
C THR A 158 10.78 8.99 7.08
N ASN A 159 9.67 9.27 7.79
CA ASN A 159 8.97 10.55 7.62
C ASN A 159 9.66 11.62 8.48
N ASP A 160 9.64 12.87 8.00
CA ASP A 160 10.17 14.05 8.69
C ASP A 160 9.64 14.20 10.13
N PHE A 161 8.33 14.40 10.29
CA PHE A 161 7.68 14.54 11.60
C PHE A 161 7.90 13.34 12.52
N ASP A 162 7.81 12.12 11.98
CA ASP A 162 8.05 10.90 12.75
C ASP A 162 9.54 10.78 13.18
N TYR A 163 10.48 11.38 12.44
CA TYR A 163 11.89 11.47 12.81
C TYR A 163 12.14 12.49 13.92
N ASP A 164 11.78 13.75 13.66
CA ASP A 164 12.03 14.90 14.55
C ASP A 164 11.41 14.73 15.95
N GLU A 165 10.15 14.29 16.00
CA GLU A 165 9.37 14.27 17.25
C GLU A 165 9.68 13.05 18.13
N TYR A 166 10.10 11.91 17.55
CA TYR A 166 10.19 10.64 18.27
C TYR A 166 11.51 9.86 18.08
N ILE A 167 11.99 9.73 16.84
CA ILE A 167 13.12 8.83 16.55
C ILE A 167 14.46 9.51 16.87
N GLU A 168 14.66 10.77 16.46
CA GLU A 168 15.89 11.50 16.77
C GLU A 168 16.07 11.73 18.29
N PRO A 169 15.08 12.23 19.05
CA PRO A 169 15.20 12.39 20.50
C PRO A 169 15.59 11.10 21.23
N PHE A 170 15.00 9.96 20.84
CA PHE A 170 15.38 8.65 21.37
C PHE A 170 16.83 8.28 21.01
N ILE A 171 17.24 8.50 19.76
CA ILE A 171 18.61 8.20 19.29
C ILE A 171 19.64 9.07 20.01
N GLU A 172 19.40 10.37 20.19
CA GLU A 172 20.31 11.27 20.91
C GLU A 172 20.44 10.87 22.38
N LYS A 173 19.31 10.59 23.04
CA LYS A 173 19.27 10.12 24.42
C LYS A 173 20.02 8.80 24.60
N TRP A 174 19.80 7.83 23.71
CA TRP A 174 20.55 6.57 23.69
C TRP A 174 22.07 6.78 23.50
N LYS A 175 22.51 7.64 22.58
CA LYS A 175 23.93 8.01 22.40
C LYS A 175 24.53 8.63 23.68
N ASN A 176 23.77 9.47 24.38
CA ASN A 176 24.23 10.20 25.56
C ASN A 176 24.35 9.30 26.82
N HIS A 177 23.53 8.26 26.95
CA HIS A 177 23.53 7.35 28.11
C HIS A 177 24.64 6.28 28.08
N THR A 178 25.89 6.74 28.00
CA THR A 178 27.12 5.91 27.94
C THR A 178 27.41 5.08 29.21
N SER A 179 26.76 5.38 30.33
CA SER A 179 26.88 4.62 31.59
C SER A 179 26.08 3.31 31.60
N ILE A 180 25.09 3.17 30.72
CA ILE A 180 24.23 1.99 30.63
C ILE A 180 24.95 0.88 29.86
N ARG A 181 25.14 -0.27 30.50
CA ARG A 181 25.78 -1.45 29.87
C ARG A 181 24.77 -2.25 29.04
N TRP A 182 24.32 -1.67 27.93
CA TRP A 182 23.30 -2.23 27.03
C TRP A 182 23.45 -3.72 26.76
N SER A 183 24.67 -4.19 26.48
CA SER A 183 24.99 -5.60 26.17
C SER A 183 24.62 -6.63 27.25
N GLN A 184 24.28 -6.18 28.47
CA GLN A 184 23.89 -7.04 29.59
C GLN A 184 22.38 -7.03 29.84
N ILE A 185 21.60 -6.28 29.05
CA ILE A 185 20.17 -6.05 29.27
C ILE A 185 19.36 -6.95 28.31
N PRO A 186 18.60 -7.93 28.82
CA PRO A 186 17.74 -8.77 27.98
C PRO A 186 16.77 -7.93 27.14
N GLY A 187 16.49 -8.35 25.91
CA GLY A 187 15.69 -7.59 24.94
C GLY A 187 16.44 -6.39 24.31
N LEU A 188 17.24 -5.65 25.08
CA LEU A 188 17.92 -4.41 24.65
C LEU A 188 19.40 -4.57 24.30
N HIS A 189 20.01 -5.74 24.52
CA HIS A 189 21.43 -6.03 24.25
C HIS A 189 21.95 -5.62 22.86
N PHE A 190 21.09 -5.59 21.84
CA PHE A 190 21.45 -5.14 20.50
C PHE A 190 21.87 -3.66 20.47
N LEU A 191 21.37 -2.82 21.39
CA LEU A 191 21.74 -1.40 21.54
C LEU A 191 23.20 -1.16 21.95
N ALA A 192 23.98 -2.22 22.23
CA ALA A 192 25.42 -2.09 22.42
C ALA A 192 26.19 -1.85 21.11
N ASP A 193 25.73 -2.47 20.02
CA ASP A 193 26.37 -2.43 18.69
C ASP A 193 25.43 -1.87 17.60
N TRP A 194 24.22 -1.47 17.97
CA TRP A 194 23.27 -0.86 17.05
C TRP A 194 23.79 0.48 16.54
N THR A 195 23.38 0.83 15.33
CA THR A 195 23.67 2.12 14.70
C THR A 195 22.38 2.59 14.01
N PRO A 196 22.06 3.89 14.01
CA PRO A 196 20.92 4.41 13.27
C PRO A 196 20.91 3.94 11.80
N PRO A 197 19.76 3.50 11.26
CA PRO A 197 19.63 3.04 9.87
C PRO A 197 19.67 4.15 8.81
N PHE A 198 19.49 5.40 9.21
CA PHE A 198 19.47 6.61 8.39
C PHE A 198 19.94 7.82 9.21
N SER A 199 20.12 8.96 8.55
CA SER A 199 20.17 10.29 9.17
C SER A 199 19.16 11.23 8.51
N ASP A 200 19.03 12.42 9.08
CA ASP A 200 18.38 13.62 8.51
C ASP A 200 18.41 13.72 6.97
N ALA A 201 19.59 13.60 6.37
CA ALA A 201 19.80 13.73 4.93
C ALA A 201 19.14 12.64 4.07
N GLU A 202 18.61 11.57 4.68
CA GLU A 202 17.87 10.49 4.02
C GLU A 202 16.36 10.51 4.28
N GLU A 203 15.87 11.42 5.14
CA GLU A 203 14.44 11.65 5.37
C GLU A 203 13.65 11.82 4.08
N GLU A 204 12.42 11.33 4.06
CA GLU A 204 11.50 11.39 2.91
C GLU A 204 12.00 10.74 1.61
N LEU A 205 13.25 10.27 1.53
CA LEU A 205 13.79 9.65 0.33
C LEU A 205 13.24 8.24 0.14
N LEU A 206 12.99 7.86 -1.11
CA LEU A 206 12.53 6.51 -1.44
C LEU A 206 13.65 5.48 -1.21
N THR A 207 13.39 4.45 -0.39
CA THR A 207 14.36 3.39 -0.07
C THR A 207 14.71 2.52 -1.28
N ARG A 208 15.51 1.47 -1.05
CA ARG A 208 15.70 0.39 -2.03
C ARG A 208 14.52 -0.57 -2.04
N VAL A 209 13.93 -0.88 -0.88
CA VAL A 209 12.73 -1.74 -0.77
C VAL A 209 11.56 -1.08 -1.49
N GLY A 210 11.26 0.19 -1.24
CA GLY A 210 10.19 0.92 -1.92
C GLY A 210 10.31 0.97 -3.44
N LYS A 211 11.54 0.97 -3.99
CA LYS A 211 11.77 0.85 -5.44
C LYS A 211 11.45 -0.55 -5.97
N VAL A 212 11.68 -1.60 -5.17
CA VAL A 212 11.31 -2.99 -5.49
C VAL A 212 9.79 -3.14 -5.38
N GLU A 213 9.18 -2.80 -4.25
CA GLU A 213 7.72 -2.86 -4.04
C GLU A 213 6.95 -2.19 -5.18
N ALA A 214 7.30 -0.94 -5.53
CA ALA A 214 6.65 -0.22 -6.62
C ALA A 214 6.84 -0.91 -7.99
N THR A 215 8.03 -1.47 -8.24
CA THR A 215 8.30 -2.24 -9.47
C THR A 215 7.49 -3.54 -9.51
N GLU A 216 7.37 -4.24 -8.38
CA GLU A 216 6.59 -5.47 -8.22
C GLU A 216 5.09 -5.22 -8.41
N LEU A 217 4.56 -4.11 -7.91
CA LEU A 217 3.20 -3.66 -8.23
C LEU A 217 3.06 -3.46 -9.75
N GLY A 218 4.01 -2.79 -10.42
CA GLY A 218 3.99 -2.65 -11.88
C GLY A 218 3.97 -3.98 -12.64
N VAL A 219 4.73 -4.97 -12.17
CA VAL A 219 4.71 -6.34 -12.73
C VAL A 219 3.37 -7.02 -12.46
N SER A 220 2.84 -6.92 -11.24
CA SER A 220 1.54 -7.48 -10.84
C SER A 220 0.40 -6.94 -11.70
N LEU A 221 0.35 -5.62 -11.92
CA LEU A 221 -0.63 -4.99 -12.82
C LEU A 221 -0.51 -5.52 -14.26
N SER A 222 0.69 -5.83 -14.74
CA SER A 222 0.87 -6.41 -16.09
C SER A 222 0.30 -7.84 -16.23
N PHE A 223 0.28 -8.62 -15.14
CA PHE A 223 -0.33 -9.95 -15.10
C PHE A 223 -1.84 -9.91 -14.82
N ARG A 224 -2.29 -8.92 -14.04
CA ARG A 224 -3.70 -8.68 -13.72
C ARG A 224 -4.49 -8.17 -14.92
N TYR A 225 -3.87 -7.34 -15.76
CA TYR A 225 -4.51 -6.62 -16.86
C TYR A 225 -3.87 -6.91 -18.23
N PRO A 226 -3.71 -8.18 -18.65
CA PRO A 226 -2.95 -8.54 -19.85
C PRO A 226 -3.58 -8.05 -21.16
N GLY A 227 -4.88 -7.71 -21.15
CA GLY A 227 -5.62 -7.17 -22.30
C GLY A 227 -5.73 -5.65 -22.36
N LEU A 228 -5.32 -4.91 -21.32
CA LEU A 228 -5.49 -3.45 -21.27
C LEU A 228 -4.32 -2.73 -21.97
N ARG A 229 -4.61 -1.59 -22.64
CA ARG A 229 -3.55 -0.71 -23.13
C ARG A 229 -2.74 -0.17 -21.94
N LEU A 230 -1.42 -0.37 -22.00
CA LEU A 230 -0.49 0.26 -21.05
C LEU A 230 -0.67 1.78 -21.05
N PRO A 231 -0.52 2.46 -19.89
CA PRO A 231 -0.62 3.90 -19.81
C PRO A 231 0.46 4.60 -20.65
N GLU A 232 0.04 5.58 -21.42
CA GLU A 232 0.86 6.64 -21.99
C GLU A 232 1.31 7.65 -20.91
N ARG A 233 0.48 7.88 -19.89
CA ARG A 233 0.68 8.80 -18.76
C ARG A 233 0.31 8.14 -17.43
N VAL A 234 1.27 8.10 -16.51
CA VAL A 234 1.09 7.84 -15.07
C VAL A 234 1.26 9.17 -14.34
N PHE A 235 0.32 9.48 -13.44
CA PHE A 235 0.30 10.75 -12.72
C PHE A 235 0.94 10.57 -11.34
N THR A 236 1.49 11.65 -10.79
CA THR A 236 2.10 11.66 -9.46
C THR A 236 2.01 13.06 -8.88
N SER A 237 1.93 13.20 -7.57
CA SER A 237 2.27 14.45 -6.91
C SER A 237 3.75 14.82 -7.20
N SER A 238 4.16 16.08 -6.96
CA SER A 238 5.48 16.58 -7.34
C SER A 238 6.63 16.15 -6.42
N ALA A 239 6.34 15.63 -5.22
CA ALA A 239 7.36 15.15 -4.28
C ALA A 239 8.26 14.04 -4.85
N GLU A 240 9.52 14.01 -4.40
CA GLU A 240 10.52 13.09 -4.97
C GLU A 240 10.16 11.61 -4.77
N ARG A 241 9.63 11.26 -3.59
CA ARG A 241 9.20 9.89 -3.23
C ARG A 241 8.06 9.37 -4.10
N THR A 242 7.05 10.18 -4.41
CA THR A 242 5.93 9.79 -5.26
C THR A 242 6.38 9.67 -6.71
N VAL A 243 7.16 10.64 -7.22
CA VAL A 243 7.76 10.59 -8.55
C VAL A 243 8.66 9.35 -8.73
N LYS A 244 9.58 9.07 -7.79
CA LYS A 244 10.46 7.89 -7.88
C LYS A 244 9.69 6.57 -7.76
N SER A 245 8.58 6.54 -7.00
CA SER A 245 7.68 5.37 -6.93
C SER A 245 6.97 5.14 -8.27
N ALA A 246 6.37 6.19 -8.85
CA ALA A 246 5.71 6.14 -10.16
C ALA A 246 6.68 5.65 -11.26
N GLN A 247 7.90 6.19 -11.29
CA GLN A 247 8.94 5.73 -12.22
C GLN A 247 9.34 4.26 -12.02
N ALA A 248 9.33 3.75 -10.78
CA ALA A 248 9.64 2.36 -10.47
C ALA A 248 8.52 1.42 -10.94
N LEU A 249 7.26 1.77 -10.66
CA LEU A 249 6.10 1.06 -11.19
C LEU A 249 6.11 1.00 -12.72
N VAL A 250 6.35 2.13 -13.38
CA VAL A 250 6.40 2.17 -14.85
C VAL A 250 7.49 1.25 -15.42
N ARG A 251 8.65 1.14 -14.76
CA ARG A 251 9.71 0.19 -15.16
C ARG A 251 9.32 -1.28 -15.01
N GLY A 252 8.49 -1.62 -14.01
CA GLY A 252 7.93 -2.96 -13.83
C GLY A 252 6.83 -3.29 -14.84
N LEU A 253 5.97 -2.31 -15.14
CA LEU A 253 4.82 -2.44 -16.04
C LEU A 253 5.21 -2.54 -17.53
N GLN A 254 6.36 -1.98 -17.93
CA GLN A 254 6.80 -1.94 -19.34
C GLN A 254 7.37 -3.27 -19.86
N LEU A 255 6.59 -3.95 -20.71
CA LEU A 255 7.04 -5.16 -21.42
C LEU A 255 8.12 -4.87 -22.48
N HIS A 256 8.04 -3.75 -23.19
CA HIS A 256 8.91 -3.36 -24.32
C HIS A 256 9.43 -1.93 -24.15
N ASP A 257 10.26 -1.44 -25.09
CA ASP A 257 10.77 -0.04 -25.12
C ASP A 257 9.67 1.02 -25.41
N ARG A 258 8.40 0.74 -25.12
CA ARG A 258 7.31 1.73 -25.15
C ARG A 258 7.51 2.73 -24.01
N THR A 259 7.33 4.00 -24.30
CA THR A 259 7.50 5.12 -23.36
C THR A 259 6.19 5.45 -22.67
N THR A 260 6.15 5.26 -21.35
CA THR A 260 5.12 5.85 -20.48
C THR A 260 5.73 7.09 -19.83
N ASN A 261 4.98 8.19 -19.83
CA ASN A 261 5.39 9.42 -19.19
C ASN A 261 4.93 9.44 -17.73
N VAL A 262 5.82 9.87 -16.83
CA VAL A 262 5.47 10.19 -15.44
C VAL A 262 5.22 11.70 -15.35
N VAL A 263 3.97 12.06 -15.06
CA VAL A 263 3.49 13.44 -15.02
C VAL A 263 3.38 13.90 -13.57
N ALA A 264 4.29 14.81 -13.18
CA ALA A 264 4.24 15.45 -11.87
C ALA A 264 3.18 16.57 -11.86
N ILE A 265 2.26 16.47 -10.92
CA ILE A 265 1.21 17.44 -10.61
C ILE A 265 1.66 18.25 -9.41
N ALA A 266 1.44 19.57 -9.46
CA ALA A 266 1.85 20.48 -8.40
C ALA A 266 1.15 20.15 -7.06
N GLU A 267 1.86 20.47 -5.97
CA GLU A 267 1.39 20.36 -4.59
C GLU A 267 1.39 21.77 -3.97
N GLY A 268 0.35 22.13 -3.22
CA GLY A 268 0.26 23.41 -2.52
C GLY A 268 -1.14 24.04 -2.57
N GLU A 269 -1.28 25.18 -1.89
CA GLU A 269 -2.56 25.85 -1.65
C GLU A 269 -3.30 26.19 -2.95
N HIS A 270 -2.63 26.89 -3.86
CA HIS A 270 -3.19 27.37 -5.12
C HIS A 270 -3.51 26.28 -6.16
N THR A 271 -3.54 25.00 -5.79
CA THR A 271 -3.96 23.91 -6.68
C THR A 271 -5.45 23.56 -6.55
N GLY A 272 -6.09 23.94 -5.45
CA GLY A 272 -7.48 23.55 -5.17
C GLY A 272 -7.69 22.03 -5.22
N ALA A 273 -8.85 21.60 -5.68
CA ALA A 273 -9.15 20.19 -5.90
C ALA A 273 -8.44 19.56 -7.11
N ASP A 274 -7.73 20.33 -7.96
CA ASP A 274 -7.07 19.82 -9.17
C ASP A 274 -5.63 19.38 -8.92
N SER A 275 -5.45 18.60 -7.86
CA SER A 275 -4.17 18.03 -7.44
C SER A 275 -4.35 16.59 -6.96
N LEU A 276 -3.22 15.87 -6.90
CA LEU A 276 -3.11 14.62 -6.14
C LEU A 276 -2.80 14.87 -4.64
N THR A 277 -2.87 16.12 -4.18
CA THR A 277 -2.71 16.53 -2.76
C THR A 277 -3.73 17.60 -2.32
N PRO A 278 -5.04 17.45 -2.58
CA PRO A 278 -6.03 18.51 -2.34
C PRO A 278 -6.16 18.92 -0.86
N TYR A 279 -5.73 18.07 0.09
CA TYR A 279 -5.64 18.44 1.51
C TYR A 279 -4.65 19.60 1.78
N LYS A 280 -3.60 19.77 0.95
CA LYS A 280 -2.69 20.93 1.01
C LYS A 280 -3.34 22.22 0.50
N ALA A 281 -4.48 22.10 -0.16
CA ALA A 281 -5.32 23.18 -0.65
C ALA A 281 -6.58 23.37 0.23
N CYS A 282 -6.57 22.85 1.46
CA CYS A 282 -7.71 22.90 2.35
C CYS A 282 -7.36 23.66 3.64
N PRO A 283 -7.56 25.00 3.73
CA PRO A 283 -7.21 25.78 4.91
C PRO A 283 -7.83 25.28 6.22
N ALA A 284 -9.02 24.67 6.18
CA ALA A 284 -9.66 24.07 7.34
C ALA A 284 -9.08 22.71 7.78
N TYR A 285 -8.25 22.07 6.94
CA TYR A 285 -7.58 20.81 7.28
C TYR A 285 -6.28 21.08 8.07
N SER A 286 -6.14 20.44 9.23
CA SER A 286 -4.88 20.42 9.97
C SER A 286 -4.19 19.06 9.87
N GLY A 287 -2.89 19.07 9.54
CA GLY A 287 -2.06 17.87 9.62
C GLY A 287 -1.95 17.26 11.03
N SER A 288 -2.22 18.04 12.08
CA SER A 288 -2.24 17.59 13.49
C SER A 288 -3.62 17.15 13.99
N ALA A 289 -4.66 17.16 13.15
CA ALA A 289 -5.97 16.64 13.54
C ALA A 289 -5.85 15.17 13.97
N GLY A 290 -6.47 14.80 15.10
CA GLY A 290 -6.37 13.46 15.68
C GLY A 290 -5.23 13.22 16.67
N SER A 291 -4.23 14.11 16.76
CA SER A 291 -3.11 13.91 17.70
C SER A 291 -3.55 13.89 19.17
N GLU A 292 -4.41 14.81 19.61
CA GLU A 292 -4.90 14.83 21.00
C GLU A 292 -5.68 13.55 21.37
N GLN A 293 -6.43 13.01 20.42
CA GLN A 293 -7.20 11.78 20.57
C GLN A 293 -6.28 10.57 20.70
N ALA A 294 -5.24 10.50 19.87
CA ALA A 294 -4.23 9.45 19.90
C ALA A 294 -3.37 9.52 21.18
N ASP A 295 -2.93 10.72 21.58
CA ASP A 295 -2.08 10.96 22.75
C ASP A 295 -2.69 10.44 24.06
N ARG A 296 -4.01 10.60 24.21
CA ARG A 296 -4.78 10.04 25.33
C ARG A 296 -4.61 8.52 25.44
N PHE A 297 -4.66 7.80 24.32
CA PHE A 297 -4.46 6.35 24.32
C PHE A 297 -2.97 5.96 24.37
N ARG A 298 -2.08 6.75 23.75
CA ARG A 298 -0.63 6.55 23.80
C ARG A 298 -0.08 6.58 25.22
N GLY A 299 -0.54 7.51 26.05
CA GLY A 299 -0.19 7.56 27.47
C GLY A 299 -0.65 6.32 28.25
N VAL A 300 -1.75 5.69 27.85
CA VAL A 300 -2.28 4.46 28.48
C VAL A 300 -1.44 3.24 28.12
N PHE A 301 -1.15 3.00 26.84
CA PHE A 301 -0.45 1.77 26.44
C PHE A 301 1.07 1.81 26.69
N THR A 302 1.70 2.99 26.62
CA THR A 302 3.14 3.12 26.86
C THR A 302 3.52 2.99 28.34
N ALA A 303 2.64 3.35 29.28
CA ALA A 303 2.93 3.29 30.72
C ALA A 303 3.44 1.92 31.24
N PRO A 304 2.80 0.77 30.96
CA PRO A 304 3.34 -0.54 31.38
C PRO A 304 4.64 -0.92 30.67
N ILE A 305 4.84 -0.45 29.43
CA ILE A 305 6.06 -0.67 28.65
C ILE A 305 7.22 0.11 29.28
N ILE A 306 7.03 1.39 29.59
CA ILE A 306 8.00 2.26 30.29
C ILE A 306 8.41 1.63 31.62
N ALA A 307 7.46 1.21 32.45
CA ALA A 307 7.75 0.57 33.74
C ALA A 307 8.60 -0.71 33.59
N ARG A 308 8.37 -1.49 32.53
CA ARG A 308 9.19 -2.67 32.21
C ARG A 308 10.59 -2.27 31.73
N LEU A 309 10.71 -1.29 30.83
CA LEU A 309 12.00 -0.84 30.30
C LEU A 309 12.88 -0.18 31.38
N GLU A 310 12.30 0.64 32.27
CA GLU A 310 12.99 1.20 33.44
C GLU A 310 13.51 0.11 34.40
N SER A 311 12.77 -0.99 34.58
CA SER A 311 13.24 -2.11 35.41
C SER A 311 14.46 -2.84 34.80
N LEU A 312 14.67 -2.71 33.49
CA LEU A 312 15.75 -3.35 32.73
C LEU A 312 16.96 -2.44 32.54
N ALA A 313 16.75 -1.15 32.29
CA ALA A 313 17.79 -0.14 32.09
C ALA A 313 17.55 1.09 33.00
N PRO A 314 17.66 0.93 34.33
CA PRO A 314 17.34 2.00 35.27
C PRO A 314 18.25 3.20 35.07
N GLY A 315 17.64 4.39 34.99
CA GLY A 315 18.35 5.64 34.70
C GLY A 315 18.53 5.93 33.20
N PHE A 316 17.73 5.31 32.34
CA PHE A 316 17.48 5.83 31.00
C PHE A 316 16.38 6.91 30.99
N ASP A 317 15.41 6.82 31.90
CA ASP A 317 14.25 7.72 32.04
C ASP A 317 13.29 7.65 30.83
N PHE A 318 12.87 6.43 30.44
CA PHE A 318 12.02 6.17 29.27
C PHE A 318 10.72 7.00 29.29
N THR A 319 10.45 7.69 28.19
CA THR A 319 9.20 8.44 27.94
C THR A 319 8.26 7.68 27.00
N ALA A 320 7.03 8.17 26.87
CA ALA A 320 6.08 7.67 25.87
C ALA A 320 6.58 7.90 24.44
N GLY A 321 7.30 9.01 24.20
CA GLY A 321 7.95 9.31 22.92
C GLY A 321 9.06 8.32 22.59
N ASP A 322 9.93 7.99 23.56
CA ASP A 322 10.97 6.97 23.39
C ASP A 322 10.37 5.63 22.97
N VAL A 323 9.34 5.15 23.69
CA VAL A 323 8.66 3.88 23.35
C VAL A 323 8.03 3.93 21.96
N TYR A 324 7.36 5.03 21.63
CA TYR A 324 6.71 5.18 20.33
C TYR A 324 7.73 5.22 19.18
N GLY A 325 8.82 5.97 19.30
CA GLY A 325 9.92 6.01 18.33
C GLY A 325 10.64 4.66 18.19
N MET A 326 10.87 3.94 19.31
CA MET A 326 11.38 2.56 19.28
C MET A 326 10.44 1.61 18.52
N MET A 327 9.13 1.79 18.62
CA MET A 327 8.15 0.98 17.88
C MET A 327 8.11 1.36 16.39
N GLN A 328 8.17 2.64 16.04
CA GLN A 328 8.27 3.10 14.64
C GLN A 328 9.56 2.61 13.96
N LEU A 329 10.69 2.57 14.68
CA LEU A 329 11.94 2.03 14.18
C LEU A 329 11.82 0.58 13.68
N CYS A 330 10.88 -0.23 14.19
CA CYS A 330 10.63 -1.57 13.64
C CYS A 330 10.32 -1.53 12.13
N GLY A 331 9.43 -0.64 11.68
CA GLY A 331 9.04 -0.55 10.28
C GLY A 331 10.10 0.13 9.43
N TYR A 332 10.52 1.33 9.84
CA TYR A 332 11.50 2.14 9.11
C TYR A 332 12.85 1.43 8.93
N GLU A 333 13.38 0.81 9.99
CA GLU A 333 14.62 0.03 9.85
C GLU A 333 14.42 -1.23 8.99
N SER A 334 13.25 -1.87 9.04
CA SER A 334 12.97 -3.05 8.21
C SER A 334 12.93 -2.73 6.71
N VAL A 335 12.38 -1.58 6.29
CA VAL A 335 12.40 -1.17 4.87
C VAL A 335 13.75 -0.65 4.37
N VAL A 336 14.69 -0.38 5.29
CA VAL A 336 16.06 0.08 4.96
C VAL A 336 17.08 -1.08 4.99
N ARG A 337 16.98 -1.96 5.99
CA ARG A 337 17.93 -3.06 6.27
C ARG A 337 17.39 -4.46 5.98
N GLY A 338 16.08 -4.62 5.78
CA GLY A 338 15.39 -5.90 5.57
C GLY A 338 14.87 -6.57 6.85
N SER A 339 15.24 -6.05 8.02
CA SER A 339 14.75 -6.49 9.33
C SER A 339 15.17 -5.49 10.42
N SER A 340 14.39 -5.36 11.49
CA SER A 340 14.77 -4.59 12.68
C SER A 340 14.77 -5.43 13.96
N PRO A 341 15.78 -5.28 14.86
CA PRO A 341 15.71 -5.81 16.21
C PRO A 341 14.56 -5.22 17.05
N PHE A 342 14.04 -4.03 16.72
CA PHE A 342 12.90 -3.44 17.43
C PHE A 342 11.59 -4.22 17.18
N CYS A 343 11.48 -4.96 16.08
CA CYS A 343 10.32 -5.83 15.79
C CYS A 343 10.25 -7.11 16.65
N ARG A 344 11.16 -7.31 17.61
CA ARG A 344 11.18 -8.56 18.39
C ARG A 344 10.01 -8.63 19.38
N LEU A 345 9.31 -9.77 19.36
CA LEU A 345 8.18 -10.03 20.26
C LEU A 345 8.55 -10.19 21.74
N ASP A 346 9.85 -10.25 22.07
CA ASP A 346 10.36 -10.19 23.46
C ASP A 346 10.83 -8.79 23.88
N LEU A 347 10.81 -7.80 22.95
CA LEU A 347 10.95 -6.39 23.27
C LEU A 347 9.57 -5.72 23.41
N PHE A 348 8.67 -5.95 22.44
CA PHE A 348 7.28 -5.50 22.46
C PHE A 348 6.37 -6.68 22.12
N SER A 349 5.46 -7.01 23.03
CA SER A 349 4.55 -8.15 22.91
C SER A 349 3.48 -7.91 21.83
N PRO A 350 2.79 -8.96 21.35
CA PRO A 350 1.62 -8.83 20.47
C PRO A 350 0.58 -7.80 20.95
N ASP A 351 0.30 -7.76 22.25
CA ASP A 351 -0.67 -6.81 22.82
C ASP A 351 -0.13 -5.37 22.84
N ASP A 352 1.18 -5.18 23.05
CA ASP A 352 1.83 -3.86 22.92
C ASP A 352 1.68 -3.32 21.47
N TRP A 353 1.90 -4.18 20.46
CA TRP A 353 1.74 -3.82 19.04
C TRP A 353 0.28 -3.54 18.65
N LEU A 354 -0.69 -4.31 19.15
CA LEU A 354 -2.11 -4.03 18.92
C LEU A 354 -2.55 -2.69 19.56
N ALA A 355 -1.92 -2.30 20.67
CA ALA A 355 -2.18 -1.01 21.29
C ALA A 355 -1.52 0.15 20.52
N PHE A 356 -0.30 -0.03 19.99
CA PHE A 356 0.31 0.91 19.05
C PHE A 356 -0.56 1.11 17.80
N GLU A 357 -1.00 0.00 17.17
CA GLU A 357 -1.88 0.03 16.01
C GLU A 357 -3.15 0.82 16.31
N TYR A 358 -3.78 0.56 17.47
CA TYR A 358 -5.01 1.24 17.85
C TYR A 358 -4.83 2.74 18.15
N SER A 359 -3.71 3.13 18.78
CA SER A 359 -3.34 4.54 18.98
C SER A 359 -3.27 5.29 17.65
N GLU A 360 -2.66 4.65 16.66
CA GLU A 360 -2.48 5.21 15.32
C GLU A 360 -3.76 5.15 14.48
N ASP A 361 -4.62 4.15 14.71
CA ASP A 361 -5.94 4.10 14.09
C ASP A 361 -6.85 5.21 14.59
N VAL A 362 -6.80 5.54 15.88
CA VAL A 362 -7.44 6.73 16.43
C VAL A 362 -6.88 7.98 15.75
N ARG A 363 -5.54 8.12 15.64
CA ARG A 363 -4.91 9.27 14.97
C ARG A 363 -5.45 9.44 13.55
N TYR A 364 -5.30 8.42 12.70
CA TYR A 364 -5.69 8.50 11.30
C TYR A 364 -7.20 8.60 11.08
N PHE A 365 -8.03 8.02 11.97
CA PHE A 365 -9.49 8.18 11.94
C PHE A 365 -9.91 9.65 12.11
N TYR A 366 -9.30 10.37 13.04
CA TYR A 366 -9.56 11.80 13.28
C TYR A 366 -8.74 12.74 12.39
N ASN A 367 -7.69 12.26 11.73
CA ASN A 367 -6.87 13.03 10.80
C ASN A 367 -7.46 13.06 9.39
N VAL A 368 -7.72 11.88 8.81
CA VAL A 368 -8.08 11.68 7.39
C VAL A 368 -9.22 10.67 7.19
N GLY A 369 -9.77 10.13 8.28
CA GLY A 369 -10.91 9.24 8.31
C GLY A 369 -12.22 9.94 8.68
N TYR A 370 -13.20 9.16 9.12
CA TYR A 370 -14.55 9.63 9.41
C TYR A 370 -14.67 10.57 10.62
N GLY A 371 -13.63 10.66 11.46
CA GLY A 371 -13.57 11.63 12.55
C GLY A 371 -13.26 13.05 12.06
N ASN A 372 -12.87 13.23 10.79
CA ASN A 372 -12.63 14.53 10.17
C ASN A 372 -13.75 14.87 9.16
N GLU A 373 -14.47 15.97 9.39
CA GLU A 373 -15.56 16.44 8.52
C GLU A 373 -15.10 16.83 7.10
N TYR A 374 -13.85 17.25 6.93
CA TYR A 374 -13.28 17.65 5.63
C TYR A 374 -12.87 16.45 4.76
N ALA A 375 -12.70 15.26 5.33
CA ALA A 375 -12.13 14.09 4.65
C ALA A 375 -12.90 13.70 3.39
N GLY A 376 -14.24 13.65 3.44
CA GLY A 376 -15.06 13.31 2.28
C GLY A 376 -14.93 14.33 1.13
N ALA A 377 -14.86 15.62 1.45
CA ALA A 377 -14.70 16.69 0.46
C ALA A 377 -13.30 16.69 -0.18
N ILE A 378 -12.25 16.35 0.60
CA ILE A 378 -10.88 16.17 0.11
C ILE A 378 -10.77 14.97 -0.85
N GLY A 379 -11.48 13.86 -0.56
CA GLY A 379 -11.42 12.63 -1.36
C GLY A 379 -12.32 12.63 -2.61
N LEU A 380 -13.46 13.33 -2.57
CA LEU A 380 -14.46 13.31 -3.66
C LEU A 380 -13.90 13.67 -5.05
N PRO A 381 -13.01 14.67 -5.24
CA PRO A 381 -12.51 15.05 -6.57
C PRO A 381 -11.89 13.88 -7.33
N TRP A 382 -11.13 13.01 -6.65
CA TRP A 382 -10.54 11.83 -7.27
C TRP A 382 -11.58 10.75 -7.62
N LEU A 383 -12.51 10.46 -6.71
CA LEU A 383 -13.61 9.50 -6.95
C LEU A 383 -14.49 9.95 -8.13
N ARG A 384 -14.87 11.24 -8.16
CA ARG A 384 -15.66 11.86 -9.21
C ARG A 384 -14.95 11.79 -10.58
N ALA A 385 -13.67 12.12 -10.63
CA ALA A 385 -12.91 12.13 -11.88
C ALA A 385 -12.70 10.71 -12.43
N THR A 386 -12.30 9.77 -11.57
CA THR A 386 -12.07 8.37 -11.98
C THR A 386 -13.35 7.64 -12.33
N GLY A 387 -14.44 7.88 -11.60
CA GLY A 387 -15.78 7.39 -11.97
C GLY A 387 -16.14 7.76 -13.41
N LYS A 388 -15.99 9.04 -13.79
CA LYS A 388 -16.23 9.54 -15.15
C LYS A 388 -15.31 8.91 -16.22
N LEU A 389 -14.03 8.67 -15.91
CA LEU A 389 -13.10 8.03 -16.85
C LEU A 389 -13.44 6.56 -17.12
N LEU A 390 -13.92 5.86 -16.10
CA LEU A 390 -14.31 4.46 -16.23
C LEU A 390 -15.68 4.32 -16.89
N THR A 391 -16.65 5.20 -16.62
CA THR A 391 -17.98 5.19 -17.26
C THR A 391 -18.02 5.81 -18.66
N GLY A 392 -17.05 6.64 -19.06
CA GLY A 392 -16.97 7.14 -20.44
C GLY A 392 -16.89 6.00 -21.48
N GLU A 393 -17.36 6.23 -22.71
CA GLU A 393 -17.17 5.25 -23.78
C GLU A 393 -15.82 5.45 -24.47
N ASP A 394 -15.44 6.70 -24.77
CA ASP A 394 -14.10 7.05 -25.22
C ASP A 394 -13.11 7.11 -24.04
N ALA A 395 -11.92 6.50 -24.19
CA ALA A 395 -10.85 6.60 -23.21
C ALA A 395 -9.48 6.71 -23.87
N ALA A 396 -8.70 7.71 -23.43
CA ALA A 396 -7.31 7.88 -23.84
C ALA A 396 -6.46 6.64 -23.45
N GLN A 397 -6.75 6.03 -22.30
CA GLN A 397 -6.01 4.90 -21.72
C GLN A 397 -6.99 3.92 -21.09
N ASP A 398 -6.63 2.64 -20.96
CA ASP A 398 -7.47 1.67 -20.24
C ASP A 398 -7.08 1.52 -18.76
N LEU A 399 -5.83 1.84 -18.44
CA LEU A 399 -5.28 1.81 -17.09
C LEU A 399 -4.81 3.21 -16.69
N TYR A 400 -5.44 3.79 -15.67
CA TYR A 400 -5.05 5.07 -15.06
C TYR A 400 -4.34 4.77 -13.74
N ILE A 401 -3.20 5.43 -13.48
CA ILE A 401 -2.41 5.23 -12.26
C ILE A 401 -1.94 6.58 -11.75
N SER A 402 -2.14 6.83 -10.46
CA SER A 402 -1.82 8.08 -9.78
C SER A 402 -1.08 7.82 -8.47
N PHE A 403 0.04 8.51 -8.24
CA PHE A 403 0.81 8.45 -6.98
C PHE A 403 0.60 9.69 -6.11
N THR A 404 0.45 9.48 -4.79
CA THR A 404 0.14 10.50 -3.79
C THR A 404 0.80 10.16 -2.44
N HIS A 405 0.55 10.97 -1.42
CA HIS A 405 0.97 10.79 -0.04
C HIS A 405 -0.04 9.96 0.77
N ARG A 406 0.22 9.79 2.08
CA ARG A 406 -0.61 8.95 2.96
C ARG A 406 -2.00 9.54 3.25
N GLU A 407 -2.22 10.82 2.99
CA GLU A 407 -3.45 11.53 3.36
C GLU A 407 -4.60 11.39 2.33
N LEU A 408 -4.29 11.25 1.03
CA LEU A 408 -5.35 11.20 0.00
C LEU A 408 -6.08 9.84 -0.11
N PRO A 409 -5.42 8.66 -0.05
CA PRO A 409 -6.14 7.38 -0.08
C PRO A 409 -7.22 7.21 1.02
N PRO A 410 -6.96 7.48 2.32
CA PRO A 410 -7.99 7.38 3.35
C PRO A 410 -9.15 8.37 3.16
N THR A 411 -8.89 9.59 2.70
CA THR A 411 -9.95 10.56 2.40
C THR A 411 -10.82 10.13 1.20
N VAL A 412 -10.22 9.49 0.18
CA VAL A 412 -10.97 8.82 -0.90
C VAL A 412 -11.83 7.66 -0.37
N ILE A 413 -11.32 6.88 0.57
CA ILE A 413 -12.07 5.81 1.26
C ILE A 413 -13.29 6.36 2.03
N VAL A 414 -13.15 7.50 2.71
CA VAL A 414 -14.28 8.21 3.34
C VAL A 414 -15.28 8.70 2.28
N ALA A 415 -14.78 9.30 1.19
CA ALA A 415 -15.62 9.72 0.06
C ALA A 415 -16.36 8.54 -0.60
N MET A 416 -15.82 7.32 -0.54
CA MET A 416 -16.50 6.08 -0.98
C MET A 416 -17.44 5.47 0.07
N GLY A 417 -17.20 5.68 1.37
CA GLY A 417 -17.98 5.06 2.45
C GLY A 417 -17.43 3.72 2.93
N LEU A 418 -16.21 3.36 2.53
CA LEU A 418 -15.56 2.10 2.91
C LEU A 418 -15.03 2.14 4.34
N PHE A 419 -14.96 0.97 5.00
CA PHE A 419 -14.51 0.83 6.39
C PHE A 419 -15.32 1.61 7.44
N ASN A 420 -16.55 2.01 7.11
CA ASN A 420 -17.53 2.50 8.07
C ASN A 420 -18.31 1.32 8.66
N ASN A 421 -18.38 1.20 9.99
CA ASN A 421 -19.18 0.19 10.69
C ASN A 421 -20.14 0.76 11.75
N SER A 422 -20.50 2.05 11.68
CA SER A 422 -21.41 2.66 12.67
C SER A 422 -22.83 2.07 12.64
N GLU A 423 -23.30 1.58 11.49
CA GLU A 423 -24.57 0.86 11.38
C GLU A 423 -24.64 -0.34 12.35
N PHE A 424 -23.50 -1.03 12.54
CA PHE A 424 -23.39 -2.18 13.44
C PHE A 424 -23.10 -1.81 14.90
N ALA A 425 -22.86 -0.53 15.20
CA ALA A 425 -22.64 -0.03 16.56
C ALA A 425 -23.96 0.24 17.34
N GLY A 426 -25.11 0.17 16.65
CA GLY A 426 -26.45 0.33 17.22
C GLY A 426 -27.07 1.70 16.92
N SER A 427 -28.40 1.79 16.98
CA SER A 427 -29.18 2.92 16.43
C SER A 427 -28.98 4.29 17.10
N ALA A 428 -28.18 4.38 18.16
CA ALA A 428 -27.84 5.61 18.85
C ALA A 428 -26.32 5.93 18.78
N ALA A 429 -25.51 5.07 18.18
CA ALA A 429 -24.08 5.25 18.05
C ALA A 429 -23.75 6.17 16.87
N THR A 430 -22.79 7.07 17.09
CA THR A 430 -22.15 7.87 16.04
C THR A 430 -20.96 7.11 15.44
N ILE A 431 -20.40 7.62 14.35
CA ILE A 431 -19.18 7.03 13.78
C ILE A 431 -17.99 7.12 14.74
N ASN A 432 -17.93 8.16 15.59
CA ASN A 432 -16.87 8.32 16.59
C ASN A 432 -16.94 7.27 17.71
N ASP A 433 -18.13 6.75 18.02
CA ASP A 433 -18.28 5.68 19.03
C ASP A 433 -17.67 4.34 18.58
N THR A 434 -17.30 4.21 17.29
CA THR A 434 -16.54 3.06 16.77
C THR A 434 -15.06 3.09 17.15
N MET A 435 -14.54 4.24 17.59
CA MET A 435 -13.12 4.48 17.95
C MET A 435 -12.96 5.08 19.35
N PRO A 436 -13.37 4.37 20.43
CA PRO A 436 -13.24 4.85 21.81
C PRO A 436 -11.78 5.12 22.22
N LEU A 437 -11.54 6.23 22.93
CA LEU A 437 -10.19 6.71 23.27
C LEU A 437 -9.57 6.05 24.52
N ASP A 438 -10.28 5.15 25.20
CA ASP A 438 -9.91 4.55 26.49
C ASP A 438 -9.60 3.04 26.41
N ARG A 439 -9.88 2.39 25.27
CA ARG A 439 -9.74 0.94 25.06
C ARG A 439 -9.69 0.58 23.58
N ILE A 440 -9.01 -0.52 23.25
CA ILE A 440 -8.97 -1.05 21.88
C ILE A 440 -10.36 -1.56 21.47
N ASN A 441 -10.92 -1.02 20.38
CA ASN A 441 -12.00 -1.68 19.67
C ASN A 441 -11.43 -2.76 18.73
N HIS A 442 -11.43 -4.01 19.18
CA HIS A 442 -11.01 -5.16 18.37
C HIS A 442 -11.97 -5.48 17.19
N ARG A 443 -13.14 -4.84 17.10
CA ARG A 443 -14.14 -4.98 16.02
C ARG A 443 -14.25 -3.75 15.12
N ARG A 444 -13.32 -2.79 15.22
CA ARG A 444 -13.27 -1.63 14.33
C ARG A 444 -13.08 -2.07 12.88
N ALA A 445 -13.79 -1.42 11.95
CA ALA A 445 -13.53 -1.56 10.53
C ALA A 445 -12.40 -0.62 10.06
N TRP A 446 -12.26 0.55 10.70
CA TRP A 446 -11.14 1.45 10.47
C TRP A 446 -9.84 0.86 11.07
N LYS A 447 -9.02 0.26 10.21
CA LYS A 447 -7.67 -0.22 10.50
C LYS A 447 -6.72 0.41 9.50
N SER A 448 -5.88 1.35 9.95
CA SER A 448 -5.03 2.18 9.10
C SER A 448 -3.93 1.36 8.43
N SER A 449 -3.46 0.30 9.09
CA SER A 449 -2.58 -0.73 8.52
C SER A 449 -3.19 -1.40 7.28
N HIS A 450 -4.51 -1.53 7.21
CA HIS A 450 -5.23 -2.08 6.06
C HIS A 450 -5.56 -1.03 4.98
N ILE A 451 -5.39 0.26 5.28
CA ILE A 451 -5.84 1.40 4.45
C ILE A 451 -4.66 2.14 3.82
N LEU A 452 -3.67 2.54 4.62
CA LEU A 452 -2.56 3.41 4.23
C LEU A 452 -1.15 2.87 4.58
N PRO A 453 -0.83 1.57 4.44
CA PRO A 453 0.56 1.11 4.52
C PRO A 453 1.41 1.77 3.43
N PHE A 454 2.74 1.58 3.44
CA PHE A 454 3.57 1.97 2.30
C PHE A 454 3.07 1.28 1.02
N LEU A 455 3.07 2.01 -0.10
CA LEU A 455 2.46 1.59 -1.37
C LEU A 455 0.96 1.22 -1.27
N GLY A 456 0.29 1.58 -0.15
CA GLY A 456 -1.13 1.39 0.04
C GLY A 456 -1.95 1.99 -1.09
N ASN A 457 -2.83 1.21 -1.70
CA ASN A 457 -3.49 1.58 -2.95
C ASN A 457 -4.97 1.20 -3.02
N ILE A 458 -5.72 2.02 -3.75
CA ILE A 458 -7.13 1.84 -4.08
C ILE A 458 -7.24 1.66 -5.58
N ALA A 459 -7.98 0.65 -6.03
CA ALA A 459 -8.31 0.42 -7.43
C ALA A 459 -9.82 0.51 -7.65
N ILE A 460 -10.28 1.15 -8.71
CA ILE A 460 -11.63 0.97 -9.25
C ILE A 460 -11.51 0.25 -10.59
N GLU A 461 -12.10 -0.93 -10.73
CA GLU A 461 -12.15 -1.70 -11.98
C GLU A 461 -13.53 -1.54 -12.66
N ARG A 462 -13.55 -1.29 -13.98
CA ARG A 462 -14.73 -1.58 -14.85
C ARG A 462 -14.55 -2.98 -15.41
N LEU A 463 -15.49 -3.85 -15.11
CA LEU A 463 -15.60 -5.22 -15.58
C LEU A 463 -16.62 -5.29 -16.72
N ASN A 464 -16.30 -6.00 -17.79
CA ASN A 464 -17.33 -6.54 -18.66
C ASN A 464 -17.71 -7.94 -18.16
N CYS A 465 -18.99 -8.16 -17.86
CA CYS A 465 -19.52 -9.46 -17.46
C CYS A 465 -20.49 -9.96 -18.53
N SER A 466 -20.21 -11.13 -19.10
CA SER A 466 -21.01 -11.74 -20.17
C SER A 466 -21.26 -13.23 -19.89
N GLY A 467 -22.53 -13.61 -19.77
CA GLY A 467 -22.98 -14.92 -19.30
C GLY A 467 -22.74 -15.16 -17.81
N SER A 468 -22.79 -14.11 -16.99
CA SER A 468 -22.66 -14.23 -15.53
C SER A 468 -23.90 -14.87 -14.89
N PHE A 469 -23.72 -15.67 -13.86
CA PHE A 469 -24.82 -16.47 -13.29
C PHE A 469 -25.71 -15.61 -12.38
N GLY A 470 -26.94 -15.34 -12.83
CA GLY A 470 -27.94 -14.59 -12.05
C GLY A 470 -27.86 -13.07 -12.20
N TYR A 471 -27.08 -12.57 -13.17
CA TYR A 471 -26.89 -11.15 -13.45
C TYR A 471 -26.99 -10.91 -14.96
N GLU A 472 -27.42 -9.71 -15.36
CA GLU A 472 -27.54 -9.32 -16.76
C GLU A 472 -26.15 -9.08 -17.40
N ASP A 473 -26.06 -9.26 -18.71
CA ASP A 473 -24.84 -8.97 -19.47
C ASP A 473 -24.59 -7.45 -19.53
N GLY A 474 -23.37 -7.01 -19.19
CA GLY A 474 -23.05 -5.58 -19.17
C GLY A 474 -21.78 -5.19 -18.42
N ASP A 475 -21.67 -3.89 -18.14
CA ASP A 475 -20.60 -3.31 -17.34
C ASP A 475 -20.93 -3.32 -15.85
N TYR A 476 -19.95 -3.74 -15.05
CA TYR A 476 -19.99 -3.71 -13.59
C TYR A 476 -18.73 -3.04 -13.04
N TYR A 477 -18.81 -2.51 -11.82
CA TYR A 477 -17.77 -1.71 -11.18
C TYR A 477 -17.44 -2.29 -9.82
N ARG A 478 -16.17 -2.43 -9.48
CA ARG A 478 -15.76 -2.85 -8.13
C ARG A 478 -14.56 -2.07 -7.64
N VAL A 479 -14.43 -1.98 -6.32
CA VAL A 479 -13.27 -1.38 -5.66
C VAL A 479 -12.40 -2.47 -5.06
N LEU A 480 -11.08 -2.27 -5.11
CA LEU A 480 -10.11 -3.01 -4.32
C LEU A 480 -9.36 -2.02 -3.43
N VAL A 481 -9.03 -2.43 -2.21
CA VAL A 481 -8.11 -1.70 -1.32
C VAL A 481 -7.01 -2.69 -0.93
N ASN A 482 -5.76 -2.41 -1.29
CA ASN A 482 -4.62 -3.32 -1.11
C ASN A 482 -4.92 -4.73 -1.64
N ASN A 483 -5.36 -4.78 -2.90
CA ASN A 483 -5.84 -5.97 -3.64
C ASN A 483 -7.15 -6.60 -3.12
N ALA A 484 -7.55 -6.39 -1.86
CA ALA A 484 -8.78 -6.94 -1.27
C ALA A 484 -10.04 -6.23 -1.81
N PRO A 485 -11.00 -6.94 -2.46
CA PRO A 485 -12.26 -6.36 -2.90
C PRO A 485 -13.07 -5.74 -1.76
N GLN A 486 -13.63 -4.56 -2.00
CA GLN A 486 -14.50 -3.85 -1.08
C GLN A 486 -15.87 -3.61 -1.75
N PRO A 487 -16.99 -4.03 -1.13
CA PRO A 487 -18.32 -3.68 -1.62
C PRO A 487 -18.55 -2.18 -1.51
N LEU A 488 -19.23 -1.58 -2.49
CA LEU A 488 -19.63 -0.18 -2.43
C LEU A 488 -20.94 -0.06 -1.65
N PRO A 489 -21.01 0.73 -0.56
CA PRO A 489 -22.21 0.80 0.27
C PRO A 489 -23.44 1.20 -0.55
N GLY A 490 -24.46 0.33 -0.54
CA GLY A 490 -25.70 0.52 -1.31
C GLY A 490 -25.61 0.15 -2.80
N CYS A 491 -24.45 -0.28 -3.30
CA CYS A 491 -24.29 -0.76 -4.68
C CYS A 491 -23.52 -2.09 -4.76
N GLU A 492 -24.25 -3.17 -4.47
CA GLU A 492 -23.77 -4.55 -4.42
C GLU A 492 -24.64 -5.47 -5.31
N ASP A 493 -25.27 -4.88 -6.33
CA ASP A 493 -26.27 -5.50 -7.21
C ASP A 493 -25.67 -6.34 -8.36
N GLY A 494 -24.34 -6.48 -8.41
CA GLY A 494 -23.60 -7.20 -9.44
C GLY A 494 -22.81 -8.42 -8.95
N PRO A 495 -22.18 -9.16 -9.88
CA PRO A 495 -21.41 -10.37 -9.57
C PRO A 495 -20.32 -10.12 -8.52
N GLY A 496 -20.26 -10.97 -7.47
CA GLY A 496 -19.24 -10.86 -6.43
C GLY A 496 -19.24 -9.50 -5.71
N THR A 497 -20.43 -9.00 -5.35
CA THR A 497 -20.67 -7.69 -4.72
C THR A 497 -20.06 -6.50 -5.48
N SER A 498 -19.92 -6.63 -6.80
CA SER A 498 -19.73 -5.48 -7.69
C SER A 498 -21.04 -4.70 -7.85
N CYS A 499 -20.93 -3.56 -8.52
CA CYS A 499 -21.97 -2.55 -8.68
C CYS A 499 -22.31 -2.47 -10.19
N SER A 500 -23.59 -2.58 -10.58
CA SER A 500 -23.98 -2.46 -11.99
C SER A 500 -23.69 -1.06 -12.56
N ARG A 501 -23.66 -0.91 -13.88
CA ARG A 501 -23.49 0.42 -14.50
C ARG A 501 -24.50 1.46 -13.99
N GLN A 502 -25.78 1.08 -13.86
CA GLN A 502 -26.81 1.98 -13.34
C GLN A 502 -26.57 2.28 -11.86
N GLY A 503 -26.34 1.24 -11.05
CA GLY A 503 -26.06 1.40 -9.63
C GLY A 503 -24.84 2.29 -9.37
N PHE A 504 -23.79 2.19 -10.20
CA PHE A 504 -22.57 2.99 -10.06
C PHE A 504 -22.81 4.45 -10.43
N ASP A 505 -23.59 4.70 -11.48
CA ASP A 505 -24.01 6.05 -11.87
C ASP A 505 -25.00 6.66 -10.85
N GLU A 506 -25.71 5.88 -10.04
CA GLU A 506 -26.56 6.34 -8.93
C GLU A 506 -25.73 6.59 -7.66
N TYR A 507 -24.95 5.62 -7.21
CA TYR A 507 -23.98 5.73 -6.12
C TYR A 507 -23.06 6.95 -6.28
N LEU A 508 -22.48 7.19 -7.46
CA LEU A 508 -21.63 8.36 -7.69
C LEU A 508 -22.39 9.69 -7.51
N LYS A 509 -23.69 9.76 -7.86
CA LYS A 509 -24.51 10.96 -7.62
C LYS A 509 -24.75 11.17 -6.13
N GLU A 510 -24.97 10.10 -5.36
CA GLU A 510 -25.13 10.16 -3.91
C GLU A 510 -23.84 10.61 -3.22
N ARG A 511 -22.68 10.01 -3.55
CA ARG A 511 -21.38 10.44 -3.00
C ARG A 511 -21.05 11.89 -3.38
N VAL A 512 -21.43 12.33 -4.58
CA VAL A 512 -21.34 13.74 -4.98
C VAL A 512 -22.24 14.62 -4.13
N ALA A 513 -23.51 14.26 -3.93
CA ALA A 513 -24.44 15.07 -3.13
C ALA A 513 -24.02 15.23 -1.65
N LEU A 514 -23.26 14.26 -1.11
CA LEU A 514 -22.75 14.29 0.26
C LEU A 514 -21.52 15.20 0.44
N PHE A 515 -20.64 15.32 -0.56
CA PHE A 515 -19.30 15.91 -0.37
C PHE A 515 -18.87 16.96 -1.41
N ASP A 516 -19.79 17.44 -2.28
CA ASP A 516 -19.46 18.51 -3.23
C ASP A 516 -19.20 19.86 -2.56
N GLY A 517 -18.51 20.75 -3.27
CA GLY A 517 -18.13 22.06 -2.76
C GLY A 517 -16.87 21.99 -1.91
N PHE A 518 -15.78 21.42 -2.45
CA PHE A 518 -14.47 21.37 -1.81
C PHE A 518 -14.04 22.74 -1.27
N SER A 519 -14.02 23.76 -2.13
CA SER A 519 -13.56 25.12 -1.77
C SER A 519 -14.40 25.72 -0.64
N LYS A 520 -15.73 25.52 -0.68
CA LYS A 520 -16.64 25.97 0.38
C LYS A 520 -16.38 25.24 1.69
N THR A 521 -16.24 23.92 1.64
CA THR A 521 -16.07 23.05 2.81
C THR A 521 -14.72 23.27 3.48
N CYS A 522 -13.68 23.52 2.69
CA CYS A 522 -12.33 23.80 3.14
C CYS A 522 -12.06 25.26 3.53
N GLY A 523 -13.01 26.18 3.33
CA GLY A 523 -12.82 27.61 3.63
C GLY A 523 -11.81 28.32 2.72
N VAL A 524 -11.75 27.93 1.44
CA VAL A 524 -10.80 28.44 0.46
C VAL A 524 -11.12 29.87 0.02
N ASP A 525 -10.10 30.73 -0.01
CA ASP A 525 -10.17 32.15 -0.37
C ASP A 525 -9.28 32.59 -1.55
N TYR A 526 -8.43 31.71 -2.09
CA TYR A 526 -7.54 32.03 -3.21
C TYR A 526 -8.23 31.96 -4.60
N ASP A 527 -7.99 32.99 -5.42
CA ASP A 527 -8.71 33.31 -6.67
C ASP A 527 -8.76 32.19 -7.73
N ASN A 528 -7.82 31.25 -7.71
CA ASN A 528 -7.64 30.23 -8.74
C ASN A 528 -8.06 28.81 -8.30
N SER A 529 -8.85 28.68 -7.23
CA SER A 529 -9.37 27.39 -6.77
C SER A 529 -10.34 26.72 -7.75
N THR A 530 -10.59 25.44 -7.50
CA THR A 530 -11.49 24.55 -8.25
C THR A 530 -12.00 23.44 -7.33
N ASP A 531 -13.20 22.92 -7.62
CA ASP A 531 -13.85 21.80 -6.91
C ASP A 531 -13.81 20.49 -7.73
N ILE A 532 -13.05 20.47 -8.83
CA ILE A 532 -12.91 19.31 -9.71
C ILE A 532 -11.45 18.97 -9.96
N LEU A 533 -11.16 17.65 -9.96
CA LEU A 533 -9.92 17.10 -10.47
C LEU A 533 -10.05 16.91 -11.98
N SER A 534 -9.24 17.65 -12.74
CA SER A 534 -9.23 17.70 -14.20
C SER A 534 -7.94 17.15 -14.83
N ILE A 535 -6.89 16.87 -14.02
CA ILE A 535 -5.54 16.47 -14.49
C ILE A 535 -5.47 15.39 -15.57
N TYR A 536 -6.43 14.46 -15.58
CA TYR A 536 -6.47 13.35 -16.53
C TYR A 536 -6.90 13.79 -17.94
N THR A 537 -7.63 14.90 -18.04
CA THR A 537 -8.31 15.39 -19.24
C THR A 537 -7.87 16.79 -19.69
N ASP A 538 -7.30 17.63 -18.82
CA ASP A 538 -6.83 18.96 -19.23
C ASP A 538 -5.59 18.85 -20.17
N PRO A 539 -5.67 19.35 -21.42
CA PRO A 539 -4.52 19.37 -22.34
C PRO A 539 -3.38 20.30 -21.90
N LYS A 540 -3.57 21.18 -20.90
CA LYS A 540 -2.51 22.01 -20.34
C LYS A 540 -1.58 21.23 -19.40
N VAL A 541 -2.04 20.09 -18.85
CA VAL A 541 -1.20 19.24 -18.01
C VAL A 541 -0.08 18.65 -18.87
N GLY A 542 1.15 19.07 -18.56
CA GLY A 542 2.32 18.80 -19.38
C GLY A 542 2.59 17.31 -19.60
N ASN A 543 3.35 17.01 -20.66
CA ASN A 543 3.64 15.64 -21.08
C ASN A 543 4.48 14.82 -20.08
N GLY A 544 4.97 15.40 -18.99
CA GLY A 544 5.75 14.71 -17.97
C GLY A 544 7.16 14.31 -18.44
N THR A 545 7.78 13.40 -17.68
CA THR A 545 9.09 12.82 -18.00
C THR A 545 8.95 11.43 -18.58
N VAL A 546 9.56 11.21 -19.76
CA VAL A 546 9.64 9.89 -20.40
C VAL A 546 10.37 8.90 -19.51
N VAL A 547 9.72 7.79 -19.15
CA VAL A 547 10.36 6.64 -18.51
C VAL A 547 10.43 5.49 -19.51
N SER A 548 11.64 4.98 -19.72
CA SER A 548 11.93 3.88 -20.65
C SER A 548 12.71 2.76 -19.94
N LYS A 549 12.47 1.53 -20.39
CA LYS A 549 13.18 0.31 -19.94
C LYS A 549 14.71 0.38 -20.07
N ARG A 550 15.20 1.13 -21.07
CA ARG A 550 16.62 1.45 -21.25
C ARG A 550 16.92 2.86 -20.76
N ARG A 551 17.92 3.01 -19.88
CA ARG A 551 18.60 4.31 -19.68
C ARG A 551 19.18 4.74 -21.02
N SER A 552 18.90 5.97 -21.47
CA SER A 552 19.76 6.61 -22.46
C SER A 552 21.14 6.78 -21.84
N LEU A 553 22.12 5.98 -22.27
CA LEU A 553 23.53 6.14 -21.93
C LEU A 553 24.21 7.23 -22.79
N TRP A 554 23.42 8.15 -23.35
CA TRP A 554 23.88 9.24 -24.20
C TRP A 554 23.27 10.56 -23.73
N ARG A 555 24.04 11.29 -22.93
CA ARG A 555 24.21 12.75 -22.96
C ARG A 555 25.66 13.05 -22.56
#